data_AF-A0A9E3CL16-F1
#
_entry.id   AF-A0A9E3CL16-F1
#
_cell.length_a   1.000
_cell.length_b   1.000
_cell.length_c   1.000
_cell.angle_alpha   90.00
_cell.angle_beta   90.00
_cell.angle_gamma   90.00
#
_symmetry.space_group_name_H-M   'P 1'
#
loop_
_entity.id
_entity.type
_entity.pdbx_description
1 polymer ?
#
loop_
_entity_poly.entity_id
_entity_poly.type
_entity_poly.pdbx_seq_one_letter_code
_entity_poly.pdbx_strand_id
1 'polypeptide(L)' 'MAKDFHYPQRDQVFLLPPDMREWLPPDHLAFLTIRVIGKLDLAAFRSR' A
#
# COMPACT_ATOMS: atom_id res chain seq x y z
N MET A 1 -2.28 20.27 2.31
CA MET A 1 -2.40 18.98 3.03
C MET A 1 -3.38 18.11 2.26
N ALA A 2 -3.07 16.84 2.00
CA ALA A 2 -4.03 15.94 1.36
C ALA A 2 -5.17 15.70 2.35
N LYS A 3 -6.37 16.19 2.01
CA LYS A 3 -7.58 15.98 2.81
C LYS A 3 -7.85 14.46 2.84
N ASP A 4 -7.88 13.87 4.03
CA ASP A 4 -8.21 12.45 4.25
C ASP A 4 -7.17 11.43 3.71
N PHE A 5 -5.89 11.67 3.95
CA PHE A 5 -4.85 10.67 3.62
C PHE A 5 -4.97 9.41 4.51
N HIS A 6 -5.27 8.27 3.88
CA HIS A 6 -5.28 6.95 4.52
C HIS A 6 -4.15 6.09 3.98
N TYR A 7 -3.34 5.52 4.88
CA TYR A 7 -2.30 4.58 4.47
C TYR A 7 -2.95 3.25 4.04
N PRO A 8 -2.67 2.74 2.83
CA PRO A 8 -3.25 1.49 2.36
C PRO A 8 -2.71 0.28 3.13
N GLN A 9 -3.61 -0.46 3.79
CA GLN A 9 -3.31 -1.70 4.53
C GLN A 9 -3.41 -2.92 3.60
N ARG A 10 -2.30 -3.23 2.93
CA ARG A 10 -2.28 -4.24 1.85
C ARG A 10 -2.19 -5.69 2.31
N ASP A 11 -1.77 -5.87 3.55
CA ASP A 11 -1.70 -7.13 4.30
C ASP A 11 -3.02 -7.49 4.99
N GLN A 12 -4.06 -6.67 4.81
CA GLN A 12 -5.39 -6.98 5.30
C GLN A 12 -5.91 -8.27 4.68
N VAL A 13 -6.26 -9.22 5.55
CA VAL A 13 -6.85 -10.50 5.16
C VAL A 13 -8.26 -10.27 4.63
N PHE A 14 -8.57 -10.88 3.49
CA PHE A 14 -9.91 -10.92 2.91
C PHE A 14 -10.68 -12.15 3.41
N LEU A 15 -12.01 -12.03 3.51
CA LEU A 15 -12.87 -13.13 3.94
C LEU A 15 -12.81 -14.35 2.99
N LEU A 16 -12.56 -14.11 1.70
CA LEU A 16 -12.43 -15.13 0.66
C LEU A 16 -11.17 -14.83 -0.19
N PRO A 17 -10.55 -15.85 -0.80
CA PRO A 17 -9.47 -15.63 -1.75
C PRO A 17 -9.94 -14.82 -2.97
N PRO A 18 -9.04 -14.10 -3.66
CA PRO A 18 -7.58 -14.13 -3.52
C PRO A 18 -7.01 -13.05 -2.58
N ASP A 19 -5.82 -13.34 -2.02
CA ASP A 19 -4.98 -12.33 -1.37
C ASP A 19 -4.63 -11.23 -2.39
N MET A 20 -4.75 -9.95 -2.00
CA MET A 20 -4.44 -8.82 -2.88
C MET A 20 -2.99 -8.83 -3.37
N ARG A 21 -2.08 -9.45 -2.63
CA ARG A 21 -0.66 -9.62 -3.00
C ARG A 21 -0.48 -10.58 -4.18
N GLU A 22 -1.47 -11.42 -4.46
CA GLU A 22 -1.45 -12.41 -5.54
C GLU A 22 -2.14 -11.91 -6.82
N TRP A 23 -2.71 -10.70 -6.81
CA TRP A 23 -3.41 -10.15 -7.97
C TRP A 23 -2.50 -9.87 -9.17
N LEU A 24 -1.20 -9.69 -8.94
CA LEU A 24 -0.22 -9.37 -9.96
C LEU A 24 0.98 -10.33 -9.87
N PRO A 25 1.68 -10.59 -11.00
CA PRO A 25 2.92 -11.36 -10.98
C PRO A 25 3.95 -10.77 -9.99
N PRO A 26 4.77 -11.60 -9.31
CA PRO A 26 5.71 -11.15 -8.27
C PRO A 26 6.70 -10.07 -8.72
N ASP A 27 7.00 -9.98 -10.01
CA ASP A 27 7.93 -9.04 -10.64
C ASP A 27 7.25 -7.78 -11.22
N HIS A 28 5.93 -7.63 -11.04
CA HIS A 28 5.19 -6.51 -11.57
C HIS A 28 5.66 -5.15 -10.98
N LEU A 29 5.81 -4.13 -11.84
CA LEU A 29 6.38 -2.81 -11.48
C LEU A 29 5.61 -2.10 -10.35
N ALA A 30 4.32 -2.37 -10.19
CA ALA A 30 3.52 -1.84 -9.08
C ALA A 30 4.16 -2.13 -7.70
N PHE A 31 4.76 -3.31 -7.51
CA PHE A 31 5.46 -3.66 -6.28
C PHE A 31 6.76 -2.87 -6.07
N LEU A 32 7.42 -2.43 -7.15
CA LEU A 32 8.54 -1.49 -7.03
C LEU A 32 8.05 -0.14 -6.49
N THR A 33 6.99 0.42 -7.07
CA THR A 33 6.41 1.70 -6.63
C THR A 33 5.98 1.65 -5.16
N ILE A 34 5.33 0.56 -4.75
CA ILE A 34 4.94 0.34 -3.34
C ILE A 34 6.16 0.33 -2.41
N ARG A 35 7.24 -0.39 -2.77
CA ARG A 35 8.48 -0.44 -1.98
C ARG A 35 9.19 0.91 -1.91
N VAL A 36 9.19 1.68 -2.99
CA VAL A 36 9.81 3.02 -3.03
C VAL A 36 9.04 3.99 -2.13
N ILE A 37 7.72 4.07 -2.28
CA ILE A 37 6.87 4.94 -1.47
C ILE A 37 6.92 4.53 0.01
N GLY A 38 7.00 3.23 0.30
CA GLY A 38 7.13 2.72 1.67
C GLY A 38 8.42 3.14 2.41
N LYS A 39 9.42 3.66 1.69
CA LYS A 39 10.65 4.22 2.28
C LYS A 39 10.56 5.73 2.55
N LEU A 40 9.51 6.40 2.10
CA LEU A 40 9.33 7.83 2.28
C LEU A 40 8.79 8.13 3.68
N ASP A 41 9.25 9.23 4.29
CA ASP A 41 8.63 9.73 5.51
C ASP A 41 7.31 10.42 5.18
N LEU A 42 6.21 9.72 5.47
CA LEU A 42 4.85 10.22 5.28
C LEU A 42 4.21 10.69 6.61
N ALA A 43 4.99 10.91 7.67
CA ALA A 43 4.47 11.30 8.99
C ALA A 43 3.61 12.57 8.93
N ALA A 44 4.03 13.57 8.17
CA ALA A 44 3.30 14.82 7.98
C ALA A 44 1.91 14.67 7.32
N PHE A 45 1.65 13.53 6.66
CA PHE A 45 0.33 13.21 6.08
C PHE A 45 -0.53 12.36 7.02
N ARG A 46 0.06 11.74 8.06
CA ARG A 46 -0.63 10.87 9.02
C ARG A 46 -1.09 11.61 10.28
N SER A 47 -0.44 12.72 10.63
CA SER A 47 -0.88 13.60 11.71
C SER A 47 -2.15 14.34 11.27
N ARG A 48 -3.27 14.04 11.92
CA ARG A 48 -4.46 14.91 11.90
C ARG A 48 -4.16 16.23 12.61
#